data_AF-A0A847HN33-F1
#
_entry.id   AF-A0A847HN33-F1
#
_cell.length_a   1.000
_cell.length_b   1.000
_cell.length_c   1.000
_cell.angle_alpha   90.00
_cell.angle_beta   90.00
_cell.angle_gamma   90.00
#
_symmetry.space_group_name_H-M   'P 1'
#
loop_
_entity.id
_entity.type
_entity.pdbx_description
1 polymer ?
#
loop_
_entity_poly.entity_id
_entity_poly.type
_entity_poly.pdbx_seq_one_letter_code
_entity_poly.pdbx_strand_id
1 'polypeptide(L)'
;MYASRFLLNRQKIINPPEIRVAIASYFKDQASDTQPEFFYRLEWYKIGISVPFTVYSQTAPVMHLMPECQLLETAELAELTDCKYFDFAIFAAPPFDADWDPMKDEKRVIKWL
;
A
#
# COMPACT_ATOMS: atom_id res chain seq x y z
N MET A 1 -2.56 -0.90 14.64
CA MET A 1 -2.58 -0.60 13.18
C MET A 1 -3.24 -1.77 12.47
N TYR A 2 -3.92 -1.56 11.35
CA TYR A 2 -4.58 -2.61 10.58
C TYR A 2 -3.82 -2.93 9.30
N ALA A 3 -3.80 -4.20 8.93
CA ALA A 3 -3.39 -4.69 7.62
C ALA A 3 -4.60 -5.29 6.91
N SER A 4 -4.92 -4.77 5.74
CA SER A 4 -6.10 -5.15 4.97
C SER A 4 -5.68 -5.62 3.58
N ARG A 5 -6.22 -6.73 3.10
CA ARG A 5 -5.98 -7.20 1.74
C ARG A 5 -7.11 -6.82 0.82
N PHE A 6 -6.71 -6.33 -0.33
CA PHE A 6 -7.59 -5.88 -1.39
C PHE A 6 -7.29 -6.60 -2.69
N LEU A 7 -8.28 -6.61 -3.57
CA LEU A 7 -8.17 -7.09 -4.93
C LEU A 7 -8.49 -5.95 -5.91
N LEU A 8 -7.48 -5.46 -6.61
CA LEU A 8 -7.60 -4.41 -7.62
C LEU A 8 -7.99 -5.00 -8.97
N ASN A 9 -9.00 -4.45 -9.64
CA ASN A 9 -9.30 -4.77 -11.03
C ASN A 9 -8.53 -3.82 -11.98
N ARG A 10 -7.49 -4.34 -12.61
CA ARG A 10 -6.60 -3.60 -13.52
C ARG A 10 -7.24 -3.22 -14.85
N GLN A 11 -8.39 -3.79 -15.22
CA GLN A 11 -9.16 -3.31 -16.39
C GLN A 11 -9.94 -2.03 -16.09
N LYS A 12 -10.19 -1.74 -14.81
CA LYS A 12 -10.96 -0.57 -14.37
C LYS A 12 -10.08 0.53 -13.78
N ILE A 13 -9.06 0.15 -13.00
CA ILE A 13 -8.09 1.07 -12.41
C ILE A 13 -6.70 0.73 -12.94
N ILE A 14 -6.19 1.61 -13.80
CA ILE A 14 -4.89 1.44 -14.46
C ILE A 14 -3.85 2.34 -13.79
N ASN A 15 -4.23 3.53 -13.38
CA ASN A 15 -3.31 4.57 -12.92
C ASN A 15 -3.09 4.53 -11.39
N PRO A 16 -1.85 4.69 -10.89
CA PRO A 16 -1.58 4.70 -9.45
C PRO A 16 -2.40 5.70 -8.61
N PRO A 17 -2.69 6.94 -9.06
CA PRO A 17 -3.51 7.88 -8.29
C PRO A 17 -4.95 7.39 -8.04
N GLU A 18 -5.53 6.68 -9.01
CA GLU A 18 -6.90 6.13 -8.91
C GLU A 18 -6.99 5.03 -7.85
N ILE A 19 -5.91 4.26 -7.66
CA ILE A 19 -5.81 3.25 -6.59
C ILE A 19 -5.95 3.91 -5.21
N ARG A 20 -5.28 5.05 -4.99
CA ARG A 20 -5.39 5.79 -3.73
C ARG A 20 -6.81 6.27 -3.48
N VAL A 21 -7.48 6.82 -4.49
CA VAL A 21 -8.87 7.30 -4.39
C VAL A 21 -9.82 6.14 -4.07
N ALA A 22 -9.63 5.00 -4.73
CA ALA A 22 -10.38 3.77 -4.47
C ALA A 22 -10.19 3.29 -3.02
N ILE A 23 -8.96 3.19 -2.53
CA ILE A 23 -8.71 2.80 -1.13
C ILE A 23 -9.35 3.80 -0.16
N ALA A 24 -9.20 5.10 -0.41
CA ALA A 24 -9.75 6.15 0.45
C ALA A 24 -11.27 6.09 0.60
N SER A 25 -12.00 5.50 -0.37
CA SER A 25 -13.46 5.35 -0.27
C SER A 25 -13.89 4.49 0.92
N TYR A 26 -13.05 3.53 1.33
CA TYR A 26 -13.29 2.61 2.46
C TYR A 26 -13.17 3.30 3.83
N PHE A 27 -12.79 4.58 3.87
CA PHE A 27 -12.60 5.36 5.09
C PHE A 27 -13.54 6.57 5.17
N LYS A 28 -14.47 6.74 4.21
CA LYS A 28 -15.30 7.96 4.07
C LYS A 28 -16.20 8.28 5.27
N ASP A 29 -16.60 7.27 6.04
CA ASP A 29 -17.48 7.45 7.21
C ASP A 29 -16.68 7.81 8.49
N GLN A 30 -15.36 7.97 8.38
CA GLN A 30 -14.51 8.46 9.47
C GLN A 30 -14.55 9.99 9.49
N ALA A 31 -14.49 10.59 10.69
CA ALA A 31 -14.67 12.03 10.88
C ALA A 31 -13.84 12.86 9.88
N SER A 32 -14.50 13.85 9.25
CA SER A 32 -14.05 14.59 8.05
C SER A 32 -12.73 15.34 8.17
N ASP A 33 -12.20 15.51 9.38
CA ASP A 33 -11.13 16.47 9.65
C ASP A 33 -9.73 15.87 9.47
N THR A 34 -9.64 14.56 9.21
CA THR A 34 -8.39 13.88 8.91
C THR A 34 -8.51 13.11 7.61
N GLN A 35 -7.71 13.47 6.60
CA GLN A 35 -7.53 12.59 5.44
C GLN A 35 -7.07 11.21 5.96
N PRO A 36 -7.63 10.10 5.46
CA PRO A 36 -7.23 8.79 5.92
C PRO A 36 -5.75 8.57 5.62
N GLU A 37 -4.97 8.40 6.68
CA GLU A 37 -3.56 8.05 6.59
C GLU A 37 -3.41 6.54 6.38
N PHE A 38 -2.97 6.17 5.19
CA PHE A 38 -2.66 4.80 4.84
C PHE A 38 -1.48 4.74 3.86
N PHE A 39 -0.80 3.61 3.85
CA PHE A 39 0.12 3.24 2.78
C PHE A 39 -0.28 1.88 2.24
N TYR A 40 0.08 1.62 0.98
CA TYR A 40 -0.28 0.37 0.32
C TYR A 40 0.90 -0.19 -0.45
N ARG A 41 0.91 -1.51 -0.60
CA ARG A 41 1.93 -2.25 -1.34
C ARG A 41 1.25 -3.19 -2.32
N LEU A 42 1.49 -2.95 -3.61
CA LEU A 42 1.08 -3.87 -4.67
C LEU A 42 1.96 -5.12 -4.60
N GLU A 43 1.35 -6.30 -4.53
CA GLU A 43 2.10 -7.56 -4.55
C GLU A 43 2.55 -7.83 -6.00
N TRP A 44 3.84 -8.12 -6.18
CA TRP A 44 4.48 -8.31 -7.49
C TRP A 44 4.10 -9.66 -8.10
N TYR A 45 2.84 -9.89 -8.46
CA TYR A 45 2.47 -11.10 -9.20
C TYR A 45 1.45 -10.86 -10.32
N LYS A 46 1.99 -11.08 -11.53
CA LYS A 46 1.44 -11.65 -12.77
C LYS A 46 0.29 -10.95 -13.52
N ILE A 47 0.53 -10.89 -14.84
CA ILE A 47 -0.39 -10.72 -15.96
C ILE A 47 -1.77 -11.31 -15.61
N GLY A 48 -2.69 -10.44 -15.22
CA GLY A 48 -4.01 -10.82 -14.75
C GLY A 48 -4.91 -9.59 -14.61
N ILE A 49 -6.22 -9.79 -14.72
CA ILE A 49 -7.22 -8.72 -14.58
C ILE A 49 -7.30 -8.25 -13.11
N SER A 50 -6.98 -9.12 -12.15
CA SER A 50 -7.09 -8.86 -10.72
C SER A 50 -5.73 -8.94 -10.03
N VAL A 51 -5.35 -7.90 -9.30
CA VAL A 51 -4.05 -7.77 -8.62
C VAL A 51 -4.28 -7.67 -7.11
N PRO A 52 -3.78 -8.61 -6.30
CA PRO A 52 -3.84 -8.50 -4.85
C PRO A 52 -2.88 -7.42 -4.35
N PHE A 53 -3.29 -6.72 -3.30
CA PHE A 53 -2.43 -5.75 -2.63
C PHE A 53 -2.79 -5.59 -1.16
N THR A 54 -1.84 -5.11 -0.37
CA THR A 54 -2.02 -4.87 1.06
C THR A 54 -2.11 -3.38 1.32
N VAL A 55 -3.06 -2.97 2.15
CA VAL A 55 -3.21 -1.62 2.69
C VAL A 55 -2.95 -1.67 4.18
N TYR A 56 -2.14 -0.74 4.68
CA TYR A 56 -1.91 -0.55 6.10
C TYR A 56 -2.47 0.80 6.52
N SER A 57 -3.29 0.81 7.57
CA SER A 57 -4.00 2.00 8.03
C SER A 57 -4.12 2.03 9.55
N GLN A 58 -4.29 3.23 10.13
CA GLN A 58 -4.50 3.36 11.57
C GLN A 58 -5.87 2.87 12.02
N THR A 59 -6.87 3.03 11.17
CA THR A 59 -8.26 2.61 11.39
C THR A 59 -8.63 1.45 10.46
N ALA A 60 -9.63 0.66 10.85
CA ALA A 60 -10.12 -0.41 10.02
C ALA A 60 -10.96 0.16 8.84
N PRO A 61 -10.73 -0.29 7.59
CA PRO A 61 -11.59 0.07 6.47
C PRO A 61 -12.98 -0.55 6.61
N VAL A 62 -14.02 0.16 6.17
CA VAL A 62 -15.41 -0.30 6.20
C VAL A 62 -15.76 -0.99 4.89
N MET A 63 -16.10 -2.28 4.97
CA MET A 63 -16.42 -3.09 3.80
C MET A 63 -17.66 -2.52 3.07
N HIS A 64 -17.49 -2.28 1.77
CA HIS A 64 -18.58 -1.99 0.85
C HIS A 64 -18.27 -2.57 -0.53
N LEU A 65 -19.31 -2.71 -1.35
CA LEU A 65 -19.19 -3.27 -2.69
C LEU A 65 -18.54 -2.25 -3.62
N MET A 66 -17.32 -2.53 -4.06
CA MET A 66 -16.61 -1.72 -5.06
C MET A 66 -15.92 -2.65 -6.08
N PRO A 67 -16.56 -2.91 -7.23
CA PRO A 67 -16.11 -3.92 -8.21
C PRO A 67 -14.71 -3.72 -8.78
N GLU A 68 -14.18 -2.50 -8.71
CA GLU A 68 -12.86 -2.10 -9.19
C GLU A 68 -11.75 -2.29 -8.16
N CYS A 69 -12.07 -2.37 -6.87
CA CYS A 69 -11.09 -2.56 -5.80
C CYS A 69 -11.80 -3.10 -4.56
N GLN A 70 -11.77 -4.43 -4.40
CA GLN A 70 -12.57 -5.12 -3.39
C GLN A 70 -11.74 -5.37 -2.13
N LEU A 71 -12.26 -4.98 -0.95
CA LEU A 71 -11.74 -5.41 0.35
C LEU A 71 -12.08 -6.89 0.58
N LEU A 72 -11.07 -7.71 0.90
CA LEU A 72 -11.22 -9.15 1.15
C LEU A 72 -11.14 -9.49 2.64
N GLU A 73 -10.10 -9.01 3.31
CA GLU A 73 -9.85 -9.28 4.72
C GLU A 73 -9.17 -8.10 5.41
N THR A 74 -9.45 -7.93 6.69
CA THR A 74 -8.82 -6.94 7.57
C THR A 74 -8.36 -7.66 8.83
N ALA A 75 -7.09 -7.48 9.18
CA ALA A 75 -6.50 -7.99 10.41
C ALA A 75 -5.85 -6.84 11.18
N GLU A 76 -5.90 -6.92 12.51
CA GLU A 76 -5.09 -6.04 13.36
C GLU A 76 -3.65 -6.55 13.41
N LEU A 77 -2.68 -5.65 13.24
CA LEU A 77 -1.27 -5.99 13.34
C LEU A 77 -0.89 -6.23 14.79
N ALA A 78 -0.21 -7.35 15.03
CA ALA A 78 0.40 -7.64 16.32
C ALA A 78 1.53 -6.66 16.63
N GLU A 79 1.81 -6.50 17.92
CA GLU A 79 2.99 -5.77 18.38
C GLU A 79 4.27 -6.47 17.93
N LEU A 80 5.34 -5.69 17.71
CA LEU A 80 6.65 -6.24 17.40
C LEU A 80 7.16 -7.03 18.61
N THR A 81 7.46 -8.31 18.40
CA THR A 81 8.08 -9.14 19.44
C THR A 81 9.55 -8.76 19.63
N ASP A 82 10.10 -8.96 20.83
CA ASP A 82 11.52 -8.68 21.08
C ASP A 82 12.40 -9.69 20.33
N CYS A 83 12.83 -9.29 19.13
CA CYS A 83 13.63 -10.09 18.20
C CYS A 83 14.87 -9.31 17.79
N LYS A 84 16.01 -10.02 17.69
CA LYS A 84 17.29 -9.43 17.29
C LYS A 84 17.31 -9.01 15.81
N TYR A 85 16.54 -9.69 14.96
CA TYR A 85 16.49 -9.45 13.51
C TYR A 85 15.05 -9.59 13.01
N PHE A 86 14.72 -8.81 11.98
CA PHE A 86 13.46 -8.91 11.25
C PHE A 86 13.73 -8.93 9.77
N ASP A 87 13.02 -9.80 9.06
CA ASP A 87 12.95 -9.74 7.61
C ASP A 87 11.96 -8.65 7.21
N PHE A 88 12.35 -7.82 6.25
CA PHE A 88 11.49 -6.78 5.71
C PHE A 88 11.61 -6.66 4.20
N ALA A 89 10.56 -6.14 3.59
CA ALA A 89 10.54 -5.76 2.18
C ALA A 89 9.81 -4.43 2.04
N ILE A 90 10.47 -3.47 1.39
CA ILE A 90 9.97 -2.11 1.22
C ILE A 90 9.96 -1.71 -0.24
N PHE A 91 8.89 -1.03 -0.66
CA PHE A 91 8.84 -0.29 -1.92
C PHE A 91 8.87 1.18 -1.56
N ALA A 92 9.98 1.83 -1.86
CA ALA A 92 10.17 3.24 -1.55
C ALA A 92 10.87 3.94 -2.71
N ALA A 93 10.54 5.22 -2.89
CA ALA A 93 11.16 6.08 -3.88
C ALA A 93 12.29 6.88 -3.21
N PRO A 94 13.54 6.72 -3.64
CA PRO A 94 14.63 7.58 -3.19
C PRO A 94 14.37 9.07 -3.52
N PRO A 95 14.86 10.04 -2.72
CA PRO A 95 14.66 11.46 -3.01
C PRO A 95 15.35 11.88 -4.32
N PHE A 96 14.59 12.18 -5.37
CA PHE A 96 15.14 12.49 -6.70
C PHE A 96 15.91 13.83 -6.72
N ASP A 97 17.24 13.78 -6.57
CA ASP A 97 18.13 14.88 -6.94
C ASP A 97 18.51 14.73 -8.43
N ALA A 98 18.74 15.85 -9.14
CA ALA A 98 18.97 15.88 -10.59
C ALA A 98 20.13 14.97 -11.09
N ASP A 99 21.05 14.61 -10.20
CA ASP A 99 22.24 13.80 -10.50
C ASP A 99 22.13 12.35 -10.00
N TRP A 100 20.95 11.90 -9.57
CA TRP A 100 20.76 10.56 -9.03
C TRP A 100 20.05 9.65 -10.03
N ASP A 101 20.74 8.60 -10.47
CA ASP A 101 20.15 7.50 -11.25
C ASP A 101 20.03 6.26 -10.35
N PRO A 102 18.85 5.95 -9.79
CA PRO A 102 18.64 4.81 -8.90
C PRO A 102 19.00 3.46 -9.53
N MET A 103 19.01 3.38 -10.87
CA MET A 103 19.36 2.16 -11.60
C MET A 103 20.88 1.96 -11.72
N LYS A 104 21.67 3.03 -11.54
CA LYS A 104 23.14 3.00 -11.63
C LYS A 104 23.82 3.17 -10.27
N ASP A 105 23.14 3.80 -9.31
CA ASP A 105 23.69 4.20 -8.02
C ASP A 105 23.25 3.28 -6.86
N GLU A 106 23.31 1.95 -7.04
CA GLU A 106 22.86 0.97 -6.04
C GLU A 106 23.45 1.22 -4.63
N LYS A 107 24.75 1.52 -4.53
CA LYS A 107 25.40 1.82 -3.24
C LYS A 107 24.80 3.04 -2.53
N ARG A 108 24.36 4.03 -3.29
CA ARG A 108 23.72 5.24 -2.75
C ARG A 108 22.30 4.94 -2.28
N VAL A 109 21.58 4.08 -3.00
CA VAL A 109 20.26 3.57 -2.58
C VAL A 109 20.37 2.79 -1.28
N ILE A 110 21.34 1.87 -1.16
CA ILE A 110 21.56 1.08 0.06
C ILE A 110 21.98 1.97 1.24
N LYS A 111 22.75 3.04 1.01
CA LYS A 111 23.13 3.99 2.07
C LYS A 111 21.97 4.87 2.53
N TRP A 112 21.04 5.16 1.64
CA TRP A 112 19.85 5.95 1.93
C TRP A 112 18.81 5.15 2.73
N LEU A 113 18.61 3.88 2.36
CA LEU A 113 17.76 2.94 3.07
C LEU A 113 18.29 2.64 4.47
#